data_AF-A0A4Y8C7Y0-F1
#
_entry.id   AF-A0A4Y8C7Y0-F1
#
_cell.length_a   1.000
_cell.length_b   1.000
_cell.length_c   1.000
_cell.angle_alpha   90.00
_cell.angle_beta   90.00
_cell.angle_gamma   90.00
#
_symmetry.space_group_name_H-M   'P 1'
#
loop_
_entity.id
_entity.type
_entity.pdbx_description
1 polymer ?
#
loop_
_entity_poly.entity_id
_entity_poly.type
_entity_poly.pdbx_seq_one_letter_code
_entity_poly.pdbx_strand_id
1 'polypeptide(L)'
;VVLRDIQSGGIYPVLCKALVIATGGYTRIFYNRTSTPFIATGDGVAAALRAGLGFEDPEMIQFHPTGVANSGTLITEAARGEGGYLLNNRGERFMK
;
A
#
# COMPACT_ATOMS: atom_id res chain seq x y z
N VAL A 1 -2.03 11.86 20.92
CA VAL A 1 -1.07 10.96 20.21
C VAL A 1 0.35 11.30 20.65
N VAL A 2 1.28 10.36 20.64
CA VAL A 2 2.71 10.62 20.92
C VAL A 2 3.47 10.54 19.61
N LEU A 3 4.23 11.59 19.27
CA LEU A 3 5.00 11.71 18.03
C LEU A 3 6.49 11.59 18.32
N ARG A 4 7.26 11.07 17.35
CA ARG A 4 8.73 11.12 17.35
C ARG A 4 9.20 12.03 16.22
N ASP A 5 10.00 13.03 16.56
CA ASP A 5 10.73 13.83 15.59
C ASP A 5 11.84 12.97 14.98
N ILE A 6 11.86 12.86 13.65
CA ILE A 6 12.81 12.02 12.92
C ILE A 6 14.21 12.64 12.92
N GLN A 7 14.32 13.97 12.92
CA GLN A 7 15.60 14.68 12.86
C GLN A 7 16.25 14.79 14.24
N SER A 8 15.51 15.19 15.27
CA SER A 8 16.05 15.38 16.61
C SER A 8 15.97 14.13 17.50
N GLY A 9 15.07 13.19 17.17
CA GLY A 9 14.74 12.05 18.03
C GLY A 9 13.83 12.39 19.22
N GLY A 10 13.42 13.66 19.37
CA GLY A 10 12.54 14.10 20.45
C GLY A 10 11.16 13.42 20.41
N ILE A 11 10.56 13.26 21.59
CA ILE A 11 9.23 12.63 21.76
C ILE A 11 8.25 13.68 22.26
N TYR A 12 7.12 13.85 21.55
CA TYR A 12 6.18 14.94 21.78
C TYR A 12 4.75 14.42 21.97
N PRO A 13 4.13 14.64 23.14
CA PRO A 13 2.70 14.41 23.30
C PRO A 13 1.91 15.53 22.62
N VAL A 14 0.94 15.15 21.79
CA VAL A 14 -0.03 16.08 21.20
C VAL A 14 -1.41 15.82 21.79
N LEU A 15 -1.92 16.82 22.52
CA LEU A 15 -3.28 16.86 23.04
C LEU A 15 -4.20 17.47 21.99
N CYS A 16 -5.33 16.83 21.73
CA CYS A 16 -6.33 17.31 20.78
C CYS A 16 -7.72 16.84 21.21
N LYS A 17 -8.76 17.58 20.80
CA LYS A 17 -10.15 17.15 21.03
C LYS A 17 -10.58 16.03 20.08
N ALA A 18 -9.96 15.97 18.90
CA ALA A 18 -10.22 14.96 17.87
C ALA A 18 -8.93 14.70 17.07
N LEU A 19 -8.77 13.47 16.59
CA LEU A 19 -7.64 13.02 15.76
C LEU A 19 -8.17 12.36 14.49
N VAL A 20 -7.63 12.76 13.33
CA VAL A 20 -7.85 12.08 12.06
C VAL A 20 -6.60 11.29 11.70
N ILE A 21 -6.75 10.00 11.42
CA ILE A 21 -5.66 9.13 10.95
C ILE A 21 -5.86 8.90 9.45
N ALA A 22 -4.92 9.38 8.63
CA ALA A 22 -4.94 9.29 7.17
C ALA A 22 -3.57 8.81 6.64
N THR A 23 -3.02 7.75 7.23
CA THR A 23 -1.63 7.29 7.01
C THR A 23 -1.43 6.43 5.77
N GLY A 24 -2.46 6.25 4.93
CA GLY A 24 -2.41 5.36 3.77
C GLY A 24 -2.48 3.87 4.14
N GLY A 25 -2.03 3.01 3.21
CA GLY A 25 -2.11 1.56 3.31
C GLY A 25 -0.97 0.88 4.08
N TYR A 26 -0.98 -0.44 4.05
CA TYR A 26 -0.08 -1.33 4.81
C TYR A 26 0.59 -2.41 3.95
N THR A 27 0.46 -2.32 2.62
CA THR A 27 0.88 -3.39 1.69
C THR A 27 2.38 -3.45 1.46
N ARG A 28 3.20 -2.62 2.14
CA ARG A 28 4.66 -2.82 2.18
C ARG A 28 5.09 -4.08 2.96
N ILE A 29 4.13 -4.82 3.53
CA ILE A 29 4.32 -6.19 4.04
C ILE A 29 4.66 -7.20 2.93
N PHE A 30 4.30 -6.93 1.68
CA PHE A 30 4.68 -7.77 0.54
C PHE A 30 6.11 -7.45 0.10
N TYR A 31 6.80 -8.47 -0.45
CA TYR A 31 8.16 -8.33 -0.96
C TYR A 31 8.23 -7.36 -2.16
N ASN A 32 9.33 -7.33 -2.92
CA ASN A 32 9.59 -6.42 -4.04
C ASN A 32 8.58 -6.44 -5.22
N ARG A 33 7.42 -7.09 -5.08
CA ARG A 33 6.32 -7.15 -6.03
C ARG A 33 5.11 -6.33 -5.53
N THR A 34 5.34 -5.06 -5.22
CA THR A 34 4.28 -4.12 -4.84
C THR A 34 4.49 -2.78 -5.53
N SER A 35 3.40 -2.14 -5.95
CA SER A 35 3.41 -0.79 -6.52
C SER A 35 3.40 0.31 -5.45
N THR A 36 3.27 -0.05 -4.18
CA THR A 36 3.18 0.94 -3.09
C THR A 36 4.56 1.47 -2.68
N PRO A 37 4.65 2.76 -2.30
CA PRO A 37 5.90 3.36 -1.86
C PRO A 37 6.43 2.69 -0.59
N PHE A 38 7.73 2.84 -0.33
CA PHE A 38 8.39 2.26 0.86
C PHE A 38 7.79 2.71 2.20
N ILE A 39 7.13 3.88 2.22
CA ILE A 39 6.50 4.47 3.41
C ILE A 39 5.09 3.92 3.69
N ALA A 40 4.52 3.06 2.83
CA ALA A 40 3.19 2.47 3.02
C ALA A 40 3.20 1.28 4.00
N THR A 41 3.66 1.54 5.24
CA THR A 41 3.97 0.54 6.27
C THR A 41 2.85 0.28 7.27
N GLY A 42 1.70 0.97 7.14
CA GLY A 42 0.55 0.76 8.01
C GLY A 42 0.68 1.37 9.41
N ASP A 43 1.51 2.39 9.60
CA ASP A 43 1.85 2.95 10.92
C ASP A 43 0.61 3.40 11.72
N GLY A 44 -0.35 4.05 11.06
CA GLY A 44 -1.60 4.49 11.69
C GLY A 44 -2.53 3.34 12.06
N VAL A 45 -2.62 2.32 11.20
CA VAL A 45 -3.36 1.08 11.49
C VAL A 45 -2.75 0.39 12.71
N ALA A 46 -1.42 0.26 12.76
CA ALA A 46 -0.73 -0.34 13.88
C ALA A 46 -0.90 0.48 15.19
N ALA A 47 -0.93 1.80 15.10
CA ALA A 47 -1.21 2.66 16.25
C ALA A 47 -2.65 2.50 16.78
N ALA A 48 -3.64 2.41 15.89
CA ALA A 48 -5.04 2.16 16.24
C ALA A 48 -5.23 0.79 16.90
N LEU A 49 -4.64 -0.27 16.31
CA LEU A 49 -4.65 -1.63 16.88
C LEU A 49 -4.04 -1.67 18.29
N ARG A 50 -2.90 -1.00 18.51
CA ARG A 50 -2.27 -0.89 19.84
C ARG A 50 -3.11 -0.12 20.85
N ALA A 51 -4.00 0.76 20.40
CA ALA A 51 -4.96 1.45 21.24
C ALA A 51 -6.25 0.63 21.50
N GLY A 52 -6.34 -0.60 21.00
CA GLY A 52 -7.49 -1.49 21.16
C GLY A 52 -8.63 -1.25 20.17
N LEU A 53 -8.40 -0.48 19.10
CA LEU A 53 -9.37 -0.29 18.03
C LEU A 53 -9.29 -1.46 17.03
N GLY A 54 -10.44 -1.80 16.42
CA GLY A 54 -10.52 -2.82 15.39
C GLY A 54 -9.92 -2.38 14.06
N PHE A 55 -9.57 -3.37 13.22
CA PHE A 55 -9.20 -3.18 11.83
C PHE A 55 -10.05 -4.14 10.99
N GLU A 56 -10.90 -3.58 10.14
CA GLU A 56 -11.84 -4.32 9.29
C GLU A 56 -11.16 -4.79 8.01
N ASP A 57 -11.47 -6.03 7.61
CA ASP A 57 -11.04 -6.72 6.40
C ASP A 57 -9.52 -6.63 6.08
N PRO A 58 -8.61 -6.86 7.05
CA PRO A 58 -7.16 -6.82 6.81
C PRO A 58 -6.68 -7.81 5.73
N GLU A 59 -7.44 -8.88 5.48
CA GLU A 59 -7.16 -9.92 4.48
C GLU A 59 -7.50 -9.50 3.04
N MET A 60 -8.29 -8.44 2.84
CA MET A 60 -8.76 -8.01 1.51
C MET A 60 -7.71 -7.20 0.75
N ILE A 61 -6.65 -7.89 0.32
CA ILE A 61 -5.54 -7.30 -0.45
C ILE A 61 -5.82 -7.34 -1.96
N GLN A 62 -5.77 -6.17 -2.60
CA GLN A 62 -5.85 -6.07 -4.06
C GLN A 62 -4.48 -6.30 -4.73
N PHE A 63 -4.46 -7.13 -5.77
CA PHE A 63 -3.32 -7.28 -6.66
C PHE A 63 -3.62 -6.64 -8.01
N HIS A 64 -2.78 -5.70 -8.43
CA HIS A 64 -2.90 -5.12 -9.77
C HIS A 64 -2.31 -6.08 -10.81
N PRO A 65 -3.01 -6.37 -11.93
CA PRO A 65 -2.60 -7.42 -12.87
C PRO A 65 -1.32 -7.08 -13.65
N THR A 66 -1.00 -5.80 -13.81
CA THR A 66 0.11 -5.34 -14.67
C THR A 66 1.12 -4.52 -13.87
N GLY A 67 1.88 -5.17 -12.98
CA GLY A 67 3.11 -4.62 -12.40
C GLY A 67 4.33 -5.01 -13.23
N VAL A 68 5.28 -4.10 -13.42
CA VAL A 68 6.55 -4.40 -14.08
C VAL A 68 7.27 -5.51 -13.31
N ALA A 69 7.68 -6.57 -14.03
CA ALA A 69 8.37 -7.71 -13.43
C ALA A 69 9.59 -7.26 -12.61
N ASN A 70 9.78 -7.88 -11.45
CA ASN A 70 10.89 -7.65 -10.50
C ASN A 70 10.98 -6.26 -9.83
N SER A 71 10.22 -5.26 -10.27
CA SER A 71 10.15 -3.93 -9.61
C SER A 71 8.82 -3.67 -8.92
N GLY A 72 7.72 -4.17 -9.47
CA GLY A 72 6.37 -3.86 -8.99
C GLY A 72 5.84 -2.49 -9.43
N THR A 73 6.61 -1.70 -10.19
CA THR A 73 6.15 -0.42 -10.74
C THR A 73 4.88 -0.61 -11.53
N LEU A 74 3.89 0.27 -11.28
CA LEU A 74 2.58 0.16 -11.89
C LEU A 74 2.63 0.45 -13.40
N ILE A 75 2.07 -0.46 -14.19
CA ILE A 75 1.59 -0.15 -15.55
C ILE A 75 0.09 0.12 -15.43
N THR A 76 -0.34 1.32 -15.82
CA THR A 76 -1.75 1.73 -15.75
C THR A 76 -2.67 0.72 -16.43
N GLU A 77 -3.83 0.48 -15.83
CA GLU A 77 -4.90 -0.32 -16.43
C GLU A 77 -5.33 0.22 -17.81
N ALA A 78 -5.20 1.53 -18.01
CA ALA A 78 -5.48 2.16 -19.30
C ALA A 78 -4.69 1.51 -20.45
N ALA A 79 -3.50 0.94 -20.21
CA ALA A 79 -2.78 0.23 -21.25
C ALA A 79 -3.61 -0.92 -21.86
N ARG A 80 -4.42 -1.62 -21.05
CA ARG A 80 -5.35 -2.65 -21.52
C ARG A 80 -6.64 -2.03 -22.10
N GLY A 81 -7.16 -0.98 -21.46
CA GLY A 81 -8.36 -0.26 -21.93
C GLY A 81 -8.20 0.34 -23.33
N GLU A 82 -6.99 0.84 -23.64
CA GLU A 82 -6.63 1.45 -24.92
C GLU A 82 -6.15 0.42 -25.98
N GLY A 83 -6.35 -0.88 -25.73
CA GLY A 83 -6.13 -1.94 -26.73
C GLY A 83 -4.87 -2.80 -26.53
N GLY A 84 -4.15 -2.66 -25.41
CA GLY A 84 -3.04 -3.54 -25.08
C GLY A 84 -3.48 -4.97 -24.74
N TYR A 85 -2.66 -5.95 -25.13
CA TYR A 85 -2.93 -7.38 -24.93
C TYR A 85 -2.01 -8.00 -23.89
N LEU A 86 -2.54 -8.98 -23.15
CA LEU A 86 -1.74 -9.89 -22.34
C LEU A 86 -1.40 -11.13 -23.17
N LEU A 87 -0.11 -11.34 -23.41
CA LEU A 87 0.41 -12.49 -24.15
C LEU A 87 1.15 -13.44 -23.20
N ASN A 88 0.96 -14.75 -23.39
CA ASN A 88 1.76 -15.76 -22.68
C ASN A 88 3.12 -15.99 -23.36
N ASN A 89 3.91 -16.92 -22.84
CA ASN A 89 5.23 -17.28 -23.39
C ASN A 89 5.19 -17.90 -24.80
N ARG A 90 4.00 -18.23 -25.34
CA ARG A 90 3.79 -18.72 -26.71
C ARG A 90 3.29 -17.63 -27.66
N GLY A 91 3.14 -16.39 -27.19
CA GLY A 91 2.60 -15.28 -27.98
C GLY A 91 1.06 -15.30 -28.12
N GLU A 92 0.36 -16.13 -27.34
CA GLU A 92 -1.09 -16.23 -27.42
C GLU A 92 -1.75 -15.18 -26.51
N ARG A 93 -2.78 -14.49 -27.03
CA ARG A 93 -3.69 -13.69 -26.21
C ARG A 93 -4.59 -14.62 -25.39
N PHE A 94 -4.23 -14.82 -24.13
CA PHE A 94 -4.92 -15.80 -23.26
C PHE A 94 -6.20 -15.25 -22.63
N MET A 95 -6.30 -13.92 -22.46
CA MET A 95 -7.55 -13.25 -22.07
C MET A 95 -8.31 -12.85 -23.35
N LYS A 96 -9.32 -13.64 -23.72
CA LYS A 96 -10.18 -13.37 -24.89
C LYS A 96 -11.33 -12.46 -24.51
#